data_AF-A0A067BZF7-F1
#
_entry.id   AF-A0A067BZF7-F1
#
_cell.length_a   1.000
_cell.length_b   1.000
_cell.length_c   1.000
_cell.angle_alpha   90.00
_cell.angle_beta   90.00
_cell.angle_gamma   90.00
#
_symmetry.space_group_name_H-M   'P 1'
#
loop_
_entity.id
_entity.type
_entity.pdbx_description
1 polymer ?
#
loop_
_entity_poly.entity_id
_entity_poly.type
_entity_poly.pdbx_seq_one_letter_code
_entity_poly.pdbx_strand_id
1 'polypeptide(L)'
;MRELVLGGADAIADSFLTPGVAVDIVVWTDAVQYEVRRAAAEKPRSLTCTGDEYIAQLHEAFHAGAGGLRITGTIAPASIALVLDEAHADMHLRFDALTLTAVAVPAAHVHGVAQRWHSAFMTTASSLAAAQARIAALEALVAEKDVVLDAAIQAKVDGEARLVQQCLLLVNAKKDMIRQLQDQLAQVPEPSPSPKRRRKTPAPKRATKPKRAVVESSASDDDDGDSEASVDLPLHSDDGSDHDAPASAADMGSQAYTTALPQSTSQFYSADQLLKEEEEEGADIKAAAPTSLLGHSDDDADFLDML
;
A
#
# COMPACT_ATOMS: atom_id res chain seq x y z
N MET A 1 7.74 -0.60 -28.76
CA MET A 1 7.63 -0.05 -30.12
C MET A 1 7.15 1.40 -30.06
N ARG A 2 7.77 2.27 -30.85
CA ARG A 2 7.50 3.71 -30.93
C ARG A 2 7.31 4.15 -32.38
N GLU A 3 6.28 4.94 -32.64
CA GLU A 3 6.08 5.59 -33.93
C GLU A 3 6.92 6.88 -34.00
N LEU A 4 7.58 7.10 -35.14
CA LEU A 4 8.46 8.23 -35.42
C LEU A 4 8.09 8.86 -36.76
N VAL A 5 8.24 10.17 -36.86
CA VAL A 5 8.15 10.90 -38.13
C VAL A 5 9.54 11.44 -38.47
N LEU A 6 10.19 10.85 -39.48
CA LEU A 6 11.56 11.14 -39.86
C LEU A 6 11.60 11.77 -41.25
N GLY A 7 12.02 13.03 -41.36
CA GLY A 7 12.06 13.74 -42.64
C GLY A 7 10.71 13.81 -43.39
N GLY A 8 9.59 13.69 -42.66
CA GLY A 8 8.23 13.69 -43.24
C GLY A 8 7.72 12.30 -43.67
N ALA A 9 8.46 11.22 -43.40
CA ALA A 9 7.99 9.85 -43.59
C ALA A 9 7.73 9.17 -42.24
N ASP A 10 6.71 8.31 -42.22
CA ASP A 10 6.36 7.52 -41.05
C ASP A 10 7.35 6.35 -40.90
N ALA A 11 7.77 6.12 -39.66
CA ALA A 11 8.69 5.07 -39.30
C ALA A 11 8.27 4.45 -37.96
N ILE A 12 8.51 3.15 -37.83
CA ILE A 12 8.32 2.42 -36.58
C ILE A 12 9.71 2.12 -36.05
N ALA A 13 9.94 2.36 -34.77
CA ALA A 13 11.18 2.01 -34.11
C ALA A 13 10.96 1.09 -32.92
N ASP A 14 11.95 0.26 -32.65
CA ASP A 14 12.02 -0.49 -31.41
C ASP A 14 13.48 -0.74 -31.03
N SER A 15 13.70 -1.23 -29.81
CA SER A 15 15.04 -1.61 -29.37
C SER A 15 15.03 -2.85 -28.49
N PHE A 16 16.16 -3.55 -28.50
CA PHE A 16 16.41 -4.77 -27.74
C PHE A 16 17.64 -4.55 -26.87
N LEU A 17 17.43 -4.47 -25.56
CA LEU A 17 18.50 -4.29 -24.59
C LEU A 17 19.08 -5.64 -24.17
N THR A 18 20.40 -5.77 -24.27
CA THR A 18 21.17 -6.79 -23.55
C THR A 18 21.90 -6.07 -22.40
N PRO A 19 21.40 -6.16 -21.16
CA PRO A 19 21.95 -5.40 -20.03
C PRO A 19 23.46 -5.58 -19.88
N GLY A 20 24.18 -4.48 -19.67
CA GLY A 20 25.64 -4.46 -19.52
C GLY A 20 26.44 -4.74 -20.82
N VAL A 21 25.77 -5.00 -21.94
CA VAL A 21 26.43 -5.34 -23.21
C VAL A 21 26.16 -4.28 -24.26
N ALA A 22 24.92 -4.19 -24.73
CA ALA A 22 24.55 -3.32 -25.84
C ALA A 22 23.03 -3.16 -25.95
N VAL A 23 22.61 -2.14 -26.68
CA VAL A 23 21.25 -1.99 -27.20
C VAL A 23 21.30 -2.10 -28.72
N ASP A 24 20.45 -2.95 -29.27
CA ASP A 24 20.18 -3.00 -30.71
C ASP A 24 18.95 -2.15 -30.99
N ILE A 25 19.08 -1.14 -31.86
CA ILE A 25 17.98 -0.25 -32.25
C ILE A 25 17.62 -0.58 -33.70
N VAL A 26 16.33 -0.78 -33.94
CA VAL A 26 15.79 -1.11 -35.24
C VAL A 26 14.73 -0.09 -35.62
N VAL A 27 14.80 0.40 -36.86
CA VAL A 27 13.82 1.34 -37.44
C VAL A 27 13.31 0.77 -38.75
N TRP A 28 12.00 0.63 -38.86
CA TRP A 28 11.30 0.23 -40.07
C TRP A 28 10.64 1.44 -40.71
N THR A 29 10.79 1.53 -42.02
CA THR A 29 9.97 2.35 -42.90
C THR A 29 9.12 1.42 -43.76
N ASP A 30 8.20 1.94 -44.57
CA ASP A 30 7.39 1.13 -45.48
C ASP A 30 8.20 0.22 -46.42
N ALA A 31 9.45 0.59 -46.72
CA ALA A 31 10.26 -0.10 -47.71
C ALA A 31 11.52 -0.78 -47.16
N VAL A 32 12.10 -0.26 -46.07
CA VAL A 32 13.45 -0.63 -45.63
C VAL A 32 13.54 -0.70 -44.11
N GLN A 33 14.27 -1.70 -43.60
CA GLN A 33 14.69 -1.83 -42.22
C GLN A 33 16.11 -1.28 -42.05
N TYR A 34 16.32 -0.50 -40.99
CA TYR A 34 17.59 0.09 -40.61
C TYR A 34 17.96 -0.35 -39.20
N GLU A 35 19.24 -0.62 -38.96
CA GLU A 35 19.73 -1.10 -37.68
C GLU A 35 20.97 -0.34 -37.23
N VAL A 36 21.13 -0.24 -35.91
CA VAL A 36 22.39 0.14 -35.26
C VAL A 36 22.51 -0.59 -33.93
N ARG A 37 23.73 -0.97 -33.59
CA ARG A 37 24.07 -1.49 -32.27
C ARG A 37 24.90 -0.45 -31.52
N ARG A 38 24.56 -0.21 -30.24
CA ARG A 38 25.29 0.69 -29.34
C ARG A 38 25.73 -0.05 -28.10
N ALA A 39 27.03 -0.04 -27.83
CA ALA A 39 27.59 -0.59 -26.59
C ALA A 39 27.76 0.50 -25.51
N ALA A 40 27.79 0.08 -24.23
CA ALA A 40 28.03 0.99 -23.11
C ALA A 40 29.36 1.78 -23.24
N ALA A 41 30.38 1.16 -23.85
CA ALA A 41 31.67 1.79 -24.12
C ALA A 41 31.63 2.89 -25.19
N GLU A 42 30.59 2.92 -26.02
CA GLU A 42 30.39 3.93 -27.07
C GLU A 42 29.68 5.19 -26.56
N LYS A 43 29.41 5.27 -25.25
CA LYS A 43 28.78 6.45 -24.63
C LYS A 43 29.57 7.73 -24.98
N PRO A 44 28.90 8.78 -25.47
CA PRO A 44 29.52 10.08 -25.67
C PRO A 44 30.16 10.61 -24.38
N ARG A 45 31.40 11.11 -24.48
CA ARG A 45 32.15 11.66 -23.32
C ARG A 45 31.50 12.89 -22.69
N SER A 46 30.66 13.59 -23.45
CA SER A 46 29.91 14.77 -22.99
C SER A 46 28.79 14.42 -22.02
N LEU A 47 28.32 13.16 -22.01
CA LEU A 47 27.27 12.72 -21.10
C LEU A 47 27.86 12.37 -19.73
N THR A 48 27.20 12.82 -18.66
CA THR A 48 27.62 12.60 -17.27
C THR A 48 27.17 11.25 -16.70
N CYS A 49 26.23 10.56 -17.37
CA CYS A 49 25.72 9.25 -16.95
C CYS A 49 26.73 8.11 -17.13
N THR A 50 26.45 6.95 -16.53
CA THR A 50 27.23 5.72 -16.75
C THR A 50 26.94 5.13 -18.13
N GLY A 51 27.80 4.21 -18.59
CA GLY A 51 27.59 3.49 -19.86
C GLY A 51 26.31 2.66 -19.87
N ASP A 52 25.96 2.06 -18.73
CA ASP A 52 24.77 1.25 -18.57
C ASP A 52 23.50 2.10 -18.54
N GLU A 53 23.53 3.24 -17.84
CA GLU A 53 22.45 4.22 -17.87
C GLU A 53 22.23 4.77 -19.28
N TYR A 54 23.30 5.02 -20.03
CA TYR A 54 23.23 5.48 -21.42
C TYR A 54 22.48 4.48 -22.33
N ILE A 55 22.84 3.18 -22.30
CA ILE A 55 22.15 2.18 -23.13
C ILE A 55 20.72 1.92 -22.64
N ALA A 56 20.45 2.07 -21.33
CA ALA A 56 19.11 1.96 -20.78
C ALA A 56 18.21 3.12 -21.24
N GLN A 57 18.71 4.36 -21.22
CA GLN A 57 17.98 5.54 -21.71
C GLN A 57 17.71 5.46 -23.22
N LEU A 58 18.69 4.98 -24.00
CA LEU A 58 18.46 4.68 -25.41
C LEU A 58 17.35 3.63 -25.58
N HIS A 59 17.41 2.52 -24.84
CA HIS A 59 16.38 1.49 -24.91
C HIS A 59 14.99 2.04 -24.58
N GLU A 60 14.86 2.80 -23.50
CA GLU A 60 13.60 3.40 -23.08
C GLU A 60 13.04 4.37 -24.12
N ALA A 61 13.90 5.19 -24.73
CA ALA A 61 13.53 6.13 -25.77
C ALA A 61 12.94 5.44 -27.01
N PHE A 62 13.45 4.28 -27.40
CA PHE A 62 12.96 3.55 -28.59
C PHE A 62 11.88 2.49 -28.27
N HIS A 63 11.86 1.92 -27.06
CA HIS A 63 10.96 0.82 -26.70
C HIS A 63 9.63 1.28 -26.12
N ALA A 64 9.66 2.16 -25.11
CA ALA A 64 8.45 2.60 -24.39
C ALA A 64 8.08 4.07 -24.69
N GLY A 65 9.00 4.87 -25.24
CA GLY A 65 8.80 6.30 -25.46
C GLY A 65 8.72 7.13 -24.18
N ALA A 66 8.99 6.52 -23.02
CA ALA A 66 8.87 7.14 -21.69
C ALA A 66 10.10 7.96 -21.29
N GLY A 67 11.26 7.76 -21.94
CA GLY A 67 12.55 8.31 -21.51
C GLY A 67 12.79 9.80 -21.77
N GLY A 68 11.75 10.61 -22.04
CA GLY A 68 11.88 12.07 -22.23
C GLY A 68 12.69 12.53 -23.46
N LEU A 69 13.31 11.61 -24.20
CA LEU A 69 14.09 11.91 -25.40
C LEU A 69 13.18 12.11 -26.62
N ARG A 70 13.31 13.30 -27.21
CA ARG A 70 12.77 13.63 -28.52
C ARG A 70 13.71 13.10 -29.60
N ILE A 71 13.16 12.28 -30.50
CA ILE A 71 13.92 11.69 -31.60
C ILE A 71 13.53 12.43 -32.86
N THR A 72 14.51 13.00 -33.54
CA THR A 72 14.36 13.60 -34.86
C THR A 72 15.36 12.98 -35.82
N GLY A 73 15.12 13.10 -37.12
CA GLY A 73 16.05 12.53 -38.08
C GLY A 73 15.65 12.71 -39.53
N THR A 74 16.56 12.27 -40.39
CA THR A 74 16.42 12.30 -41.85
C THR A 74 16.72 10.92 -42.42
N ILE A 75 15.92 10.51 -43.40
CA ILE A 75 16.06 9.22 -44.07
C ILE A 75 16.78 9.42 -45.40
N ALA A 76 17.79 8.58 -45.66
CA ALA A 76 18.39 8.38 -46.97
C ALA A 76 18.32 6.89 -47.35
N PRO A 77 18.41 6.52 -48.65
CA PRO A 77 18.18 5.14 -49.09
C PRO A 77 19.07 4.08 -48.43
N ALA A 78 20.31 4.47 -48.06
CA ALA A 78 21.28 3.55 -47.46
C ALA A 78 21.41 3.70 -45.93
N SER A 79 20.87 4.79 -45.36
CA SER A 79 21.06 5.10 -43.94
C SER A 79 20.04 6.10 -43.40
N ILE A 80 19.74 5.98 -42.12
CA ILE A 80 18.99 6.99 -41.36
C ILE A 80 19.93 7.70 -40.41
N ALA A 81 19.89 9.03 -40.39
CA ALA A 81 20.55 9.83 -39.36
C ALA A 81 19.52 10.26 -38.32
N LEU A 82 19.74 9.92 -37.06
CA LEU A 82 18.89 10.29 -35.92
C LEU A 82 19.65 11.23 -34.98
N VAL A 83 18.93 12.18 -34.41
CA VAL A 83 19.36 13.04 -33.31
C VAL A 83 18.37 12.85 -32.16
N LEU A 84 18.92 12.54 -30.99
CA LEU A 84 18.17 12.40 -29.76
C LEU A 84 18.43 13.63 -28.91
N ASP A 85 17.36 14.36 -28.58
CA ASP A 85 17.41 15.55 -27.76
C ASP A 85 16.62 15.32 -26.47
N GLU A 86 17.19 15.72 -25.34
CA GLU A 86 16.49 15.80 -24.08
C GLU A 86 15.66 17.09 -24.04
N ALA A 87 14.36 16.95 -23.77
CA ALA A 87 13.48 18.09 -23.63
C ALA A 87 13.52 18.62 -22.21
N HIS A 88 14.25 19.72 -21.98
CA HIS A 88 14.13 20.53 -20.78
C HIS A 88 13.23 21.74 -21.07
N ALA A 89 12.62 22.31 -20.02
CA ALA A 89 11.56 23.32 -20.13
C ALA A 89 11.86 24.47 -21.11
N ASP A 90 13.12 24.92 -21.20
CA ASP A 90 13.54 26.03 -22.08
C ASP A 90 14.74 25.70 -22.99
N MET A 91 15.22 24.44 -23.00
CA MET A 91 16.42 24.05 -23.75
C MET A 91 16.31 22.63 -24.30
N HIS A 92 16.77 22.45 -25.54
CA HIS A 92 17.00 21.13 -26.12
C HIS A 92 18.48 20.79 -26.01
N LEU A 93 18.80 19.82 -25.16
CA LEU A 93 20.16 19.32 -25.01
C LEU A 93 20.31 18.06 -25.84
N ARG A 94 21.26 18.07 -26.77
CA ARG A 94 21.53 16.89 -27.58
C ARG A 94 22.11 15.78 -26.71
N PHE A 95 21.37 14.69 -26.63
CA PHE A 95 21.76 13.48 -25.92
C PHE A 95 22.74 12.65 -26.76
N ASP A 96 22.37 12.33 -28.00
CA ASP A 96 23.23 11.57 -28.91
C ASP A 96 22.86 11.83 -30.38
N ALA A 97 23.72 11.39 -31.31
CA ALA A 97 23.30 11.15 -32.68
C ALA A 97 23.77 9.80 -33.21
N LEU A 98 22.86 9.16 -33.92
CA LEU A 98 23.01 7.81 -34.43
C LEU A 98 22.93 7.82 -35.95
N THR A 99 23.66 6.91 -36.58
CA THR A 99 23.48 6.61 -38.00
C THR A 99 23.19 5.13 -38.12
N LEU A 100 22.00 4.81 -38.59
CA LEU A 100 21.54 3.46 -38.82
C LEU A 100 21.77 3.10 -40.28
N THR A 101 22.14 1.85 -40.54
CA THR A 101 22.40 1.36 -41.90
C THR A 101 21.28 0.47 -42.38
N ALA A 102 20.93 0.57 -43.66
CA ALA A 102 19.93 -0.29 -44.28
C ALA A 102 20.37 -1.76 -44.23
N VAL A 103 19.45 -2.66 -43.85
CA VAL A 103 19.72 -4.10 -43.76
C VAL A 103 19.70 -4.72 -45.15
N ALA A 104 20.81 -5.37 -45.54
CA ALA A 104 20.97 -5.97 -46.87
C ALA A 104 20.17 -7.26 -47.08
N VAL A 105 19.82 -7.99 -46.01
CA VAL A 105 19.03 -9.23 -46.05
C VAL A 105 17.78 -9.09 -45.17
N PRO A 106 16.71 -8.42 -45.66
CA PRO A 106 15.56 -8.07 -44.84
C PRO A 106 14.82 -9.28 -44.26
N ALA A 107 14.65 -10.36 -45.04
CA ALA A 107 13.80 -11.49 -44.64
C ALA A 107 14.31 -12.23 -43.38
N ALA A 108 15.62 -12.48 -43.29
CA ALA A 108 16.20 -13.17 -42.13
C ALA A 108 16.20 -12.27 -40.87
N HIS A 109 16.47 -10.98 -41.04
CA HIS A 109 16.47 -10.02 -39.93
C HIS A 109 15.05 -9.76 -39.40
N VAL A 110 14.06 -9.60 -40.28
CA VAL A 110 12.64 -9.47 -39.88
C VAL A 110 12.21 -10.69 -39.07
N HIS A 111 12.60 -11.90 -39.49
CA HIS A 111 12.30 -13.12 -38.72
C HIS A 111 12.97 -13.11 -37.35
N GLY A 112 14.25 -12.72 -37.26
CA GLY A 112 14.97 -12.63 -35.98
C GLY A 112 14.37 -11.59 -35.03
N VAL A 113 13.96 -10.42 -35.53
CA VAL A 113 13.25 -9.41 -34.72
C VAL A 113 11.90 -9.95 -34.26
N ALA A 114 11.13 -10.58 -35.15
CA ALA A 114 9.84 -11.16 -34.79
C ALA A 114 9.98 -12.23 -33.70
N GLN A 115 11.02 -13.08 -33.75
CA GLN A 115 11.34 -14.04 -32.69
C GLN A 115 11.66 -13.33 -31.36
N ARG A 116 12.43 -12.24 -31.39
CA ARG A 116 12.75 -11.45 -30.18
C ARG A 116 11.49 -10.84 -29.57
N TRP A 117 10.62 -10.25 -30.38
CA TRP A 117 9.31 -9.76 -29.91
C TRP A 117 8.45 -10.85 -29.34
N HIS A 118 8.37 -12.00 -30.01
CA HIS A 118 7.61 -13.14 -29.50
C HIS A 118 8.14 -13.60 -28.14
N SER A 119 9.46 -13.75 -28.00
CA SER A 119 10.09 -14.12 -26.73
C SER A 119 9.78 -13.10 -25.62
N ALA A 120 9.98 -11.81 -25.89
CA ALA A 120 9.68 -10.74 -24.94
C ALA A 120 8.19 -10.73 -24.54
N PHE A 121 7.29 -10.87 -25.52
CA PHE A 121 5.86 -10.97 -25.27
C PHE A 121 5.53 -12.16 -24.36
N MET A 122 6.07 -13.35 -24.65
CA MET A 122 5.83 -14.54 -23.83
C MET A 122 6.34 -14.38 -22.39
N THR A 123 7.49 -13.72 -22.20
CA THR A 123 7.99 -13.38 -20.86
C THR A 123 7.08 -12.39 -20.13
N THR A 124 6.60 -11.35 -20.82
CA THR A 124 5.65 -10.40 -20.21
C THR A 124 4.31 -11.06 -19.89
N ALA A 125 3.80 -11.93 -20.75
CA ALA A 125 2.55 -12.64 -20.56
C ALA A 125 2.63 -13.63 -19.39
N SER A 126 3.74 -14.36 -19.24
CA SER A 126 3.94 -15.27 -18.11
C SER A 126 4.10 -14.51 -16.79
N SER A 127 4.84 -13.38 -16.80
CA SER A 127 4.95 -12.50 -15.64
C SER A 127 3.60 -11.92 -15.23
N LEU A 128 2.78 -11.47 -16.18
CA LEU A 128 1.43 -10.99 -15.92
C LEU A 128 0.54 -12.08 -15.32
N ALA A 129 0.57 -13.30 -15.87
CA ALA A 129 -0.20 -14.42 -15.34
C ALA A 129 0.23 -14.76 -13.90
N ALA A 130 1.53 -14.75 -13.60
CA ALA A 130 2.05 -14.97 -12.25
C ALA A 130 1.61 -13.85 -11.28
N ALA A 131 1.64 -12.59 -11.71
CA ALA A 131 1.17 -11.46 -10.92
C ALA A 131 -0.34 -11.57 -10.63
N GLN A 132 -1.14 -11.93 -11.62
CA GLN A 132 -2.59 -12.15 -11.45
C GLN A 132 -2.88 -13.29 -10.47
N ALA A 133 -2.14 -14.41 -10.55
CA ALA A 133 -2.27 -15.51 -9.59
C ALA A 133 -1.91 -15.07 -8.17
N ARG A 134 -0.86 -14.26 -8.01
CA ARG A 134 -0.47 -13.70 -6.70
C ARG A 134 -1.54 -12.75 -6.15
N ILE A 135 -2.13 -11.89 -6.98
CA ILE A 135 -3.23 -11.01 -6.58
C ILE A 135 -4.41 -11.84 -6.08
N ALA A 136 -4.84 -12.86 -6.84
CA ALA A 136 -5.95 -13.72 -6.44
C ALA A 136 -5.67 -14.45 -5.10
N ALA A 137 -4.44 -14.90 -4.86
CA ALA A 137 -4.05 -15.52 -3.60
C ALA A 137 -4.10 -14.53 -2.42
N LEU A 138 -3.67 -13.29 -2.63
CA LEU A 138 -3.72 -12.24 -1.61
C LEU A 138 -5.17 -11.83 -1.31
N GLU A 139 -6.02 -11.70 -2.33
CA GLU A 139 -7.45 -11.41 -2.16
C GLU A 139 -8.16 -12.52 -1.36
N ALA A 140 -7.85 -13.78 -1.62
CA ALA A 140 -8.38 -14.91 -0.86
C ALA A 140 -7.94 -14.87 0.61
N LEU A 141 -6.67 -14.53 0.87
CA LEU A 141 -6.15 -14.39 2.22
C LEU A 141 -6.83 -13.23 2.97
N VAL A 142 -7.03 -12.08 2.32
CA VAL A 142 -7.75 -10.94 2.90
C VAL A 142 -9.16 -11.35 3.29
N ALA A 143 -9.89 -12.03 2.39
CA ALA A 143 -11.24 -12.51 2.69
C ALA A 143 -11.29 -13.48 3.88
N GLU A 144 -10.30 -14.38 4.01
CA GLU A 144 -10.18 -15.26 5.17
C GLU A 144 -9.95 -14.47 6.47
N LYS A 145 -9.06 -13.46 6.43
CA LYS A 145 -8.76 -12.63 7.59
C LYS A 145 -9.96 -11.79 8.02
N ASP A 146 -10.75 -11.29 7.07
CA ASP A 146 -11.98 -10.54 7.37
C ASP A 146 -12.99 -11.43 8.13
N VAL A 147 -13.19 -12.68 7.70
CA VAL A 147 -14.06 -13.64 8.42
C VAL A 147 -13.57 -13.90 9.84
N VAL A 148 -12.26 -14.09 10.03
CA VAL A 148 -11.67 -14.31 11.36
C VAL A 148 -11.81 -13.05 12.22
N LEU A 149 -11.64 -11.87 11.64
CA LEU A 149 -11.78 -10.59 12.33
C LEU A 149 -13.23 -10.37 12.78
N ASP A 150 -14.20 -10.63 11.92
CA ASP A 150 -15.63 -10.54 12.26
C ASP A 150 -15.99 -11.51 13.40
N ALA A 151 -15.48 -12.74 13.35
CA ALA A 151 -15.66 -13.71 14.44
C ALA A 151 -15.03 -13.24 15.76
N ALA A 152 -13.85 -12.63 15.71
CA ALA A 152 -13.19 -12.08 16.89
C ALA A 152 -13.94 -10.86 17.46
N ILE A 153 -14.47 -9.98 16.60
CA ILE A 153 -15.31 -8.85 17.00
C ILE A 153 -16.57 -9.36 17.68
N GLN A 154 -17.26 -10.35 17.10
CA GLN A 154 -18.45 -10.93 17.70
C GLN A 154 -18.16 -11.57 19.06
N ALA A 155 -17.07 -12.34 19.18
CA ALA A 155 -16.66 -12.94 20.44
C ALA A 155 -16.35 -11.88 21.53
N LYS A 156 -15.76 -10.74 21.15
CA LYS A 156 -15.55 -9.60 22.04
C LYS A 156 -16.87 -9.00 22.51
N VAL A 157 -17.80 -8.73 21.59
CA VAL A 157 -19.13 -8.19 21.90
C VAL A 157 -19.89 -9.11 22.86
N ASP A 158 -19.87 -10.42 22.62
CA ASP A 158 -20.51 -11.41 23.49
C ASP A 158 -19.87 -11.44 24.90
N GLY A 159 -18.54 -11.33 24.96
CA GLY A 159 -17.79 -11.21 26.21
C GLY A 159 -18.15 -9.96 27.01
N GLU A 160 -18.20 -8.80 26.33
CA GLU A 160 -18.61 -7.53 26.92
C GLU A 160 -20.06 -7.57 27.44
N ALA A 161 -20.98 -8.11 26.64
CA ALA A 161 -22.38 -8.26 27.04
C ALA A 161 -22.53 -9.14 28.30
N ARG A 162 -21.79 -10.25 28.37
CA ARG A 162 -21.76 -11.12 29.56
C ARG A 162 -21.24 -10.39 30.79
N LEU A 163 -20.14 -9.63 30.66
CA LEU A 163 -19.58 -8.86 31.78
C LEU A 163 -20.55 -7.79 32.27
N VAL A 164 -21.19 -7.05 31.36
CA VAL A 164 -22.22 -6.05 31.69
C VAL A 164 -23.37 -6.70 32.46
N GLN A 165 -23.86 -7.86 32.01
CA GLN A 165 -24.92 -8.59 32.69
C GLN A 165 -24.51 -9.01 34.12
N GLN A 166 -23.29 -9.51 34.31
CA GLN A 166 -22.76 -9.87 35.63
C GLN A 166 -22.66 -8.64 36.56
N CYS A 167 -22.16 -7.51 36.05
CA CYS A 167 -22.09 -6.27 36.81
C CYS A 167 -23.48 -5.78 37.23
N LEU A 168 -24.48 -5.84 36.34
CA LEU A 168 -25.86 -5.46 36.66
C LEU A 168 -26.46 -6.34 37.76
N LEU A 169 -26.26 -7.66 37.70
CA LEU A 169 -26.70 -8.58 38.75
C LEU A 169 -26.08 -8.23 40.11
N LEU A 170 -24.77 -7.97 40.13
CA LEU A 170 -24.06 -7.60 41.35
C LEU A 170 -24.54 -6.25 41.92
N VAL A 171 -24.76 -5.26 41.06
CA VAL A 171 -25.31 -3.95 41.45
C VAL A 171 -26.71 -4.10 42.03
N ASN A 172 -27.58 -4.91 41.42
CA ASN A 172 -28.93 -5.15 41.94
C ASN A 172 -28.90 -5.88 43.29
N ALA A 173 -28.07 -6.92 43.44
CA ALA A 173 -27.88 -7.59 44.72
C ALA A 173 -27.41 -6.62 45.82
N LYS A 174 -26.52 -5.68 45.49
CA LYS A 174 -26.08 -4.63 46.43
C LYS A 174 -27.18 -3.61 46.73
N LYS A 175 -27.97 -3.21 45.74
CA LYS A 175 -29.15 -2.34 45.97
C LYS A 175 -30.15 -2.98 46.91
N ASP A 176 -30.43 -4.28 46.75
CA ASP A 176 -31.36 -5.01 47.61
C ASP A 176 -30.83 -5.17 49.03
N MET A 177 -29.54 -5.44 49.20
CA MET A 177 -28.89 -5.47 50.51
C MET A 177 -28.96 -4.09 51.20
N ILE A 178 -28.75 -2.99 50.47
CA ILE A 178 -28.89 -1.64 51.01
C ILE A 178 -30.33 -1.39 51.48
N ARG A 179 -31.34 -1.77 50.68
CA ARG A 179 -32.75 -1.66 51.09
C ARG A 179 -33.04 -2.46 52.36
N GLN A 180 -32.58 -3.71 52.43
CA GLN A 180 -32.74 -4.55 53.63
C GLN A 180 -32.11 -3.90 54.86
N LEU A 181 -30.90 -3.33 54.74
CA LEU A 181 -30.24 -2.63 55.84
C LEU A 181 -30.97 -1.34 56.24
N GLN A 182 -31.53 -0.60 55.27
CA GLN A 182 -32.34 0.59 55.52
C GLN A 182 -33.65 0.25 56.24
N ASP A 183 -34.32 -0.83 55.83
CA ASP A 183 -35.54 -1.32 56.48
C ASP A 183 -35.28 -1.76 57.92
N GLN A 184 -34.16 -2.47 58.16
CA GLN A 184 -33.73 -2.84 59.51
C GLN A 184 -33.47 -1.62 60.39
N LEU A 185 -32.78 -0.59 59.86
CA LEU A 185 -32.54 0.67 60.56
C LEU A 185 -33.84 1.40 60.90
N ALA A 186 -34.83 1.40 60.00
CA ALA A 186 -36.13 2.01 60.23
C ALA A 186 -36.96 1.28 61.30
N GLN A 187 -36.73 -0.02 61.50
CA GLN A 187 -37.40 -0.83 62.53
C GLN A 187 -36.76 -0.74 63.92
N VAL A 188 -35.54 -0.21 64.04
CA VAL A 188 -34.95 0.10 65.35
C VAL A 188 -35.75 1.25 65.97
N PRO A 189 -36.43 1.06 67.12
CA PRO A 189 -37.20 2.11 67.75
C PRO A 189 -36.27 3.28 68.10
N GLU A 190 -36.64 4.51 67.72
CA GLU A 190 -35.94 5.69 68.23
C GLU A 190 -35.85 5.58 69.75
N PRO A 191 -34.63 5.63 70.34
CA PRO A 191 -34.53 5.80 71.77
C PRO A 191 -35.21 7.12 72.12
N SER A 192 -36.14 7.05 73.07
CA SER A 192 -36.96 8.15 73.57
C SER A 192 -36.21 9.50 73.64
N PRO A 193 -36.88 10.64 73.37
CA PRO A 193 -36.25 11.95 73.44
C PRO A 193 -35.72 12.21 74.84
N SER A 194 -34.41 12.22 75.00
CA SER A 194 -33.79 12.69 76.24
C SER A 194 -34.14 14.17 76.47
N PRO A 195 -34.40 14.58 77.73
CA PRO A 195 -35.05 15.85 78.02
C PRO A 195 -34.17 17.06 77.74
N LYS A 196 -34.82 18.12 77.27
CA LYS A 196 -34.31 19.48 77.05
C LYS A 196 -33.30 19.92 78.09
N ARG A 197 -32.00 19.94 77.73
CA ARG A 197 -31.01 20.75 78.44
C ARG A 197 -30.71 22.01 77.64
N ARG A 198 -31.35 23.09 78.09
CA ARG A 198 -31.11 24.50 77.73
C ARG A 198 -29.59 24.75 77.68
N ARG A 199 -29.02 25.03 76.51
CA ARG A 199 -27.69 25.65 76.41
C ARG A 199 -27.73 26.78 75.40
N LYS A 200 -27.26 27.93 75.89
CA LYS A 200 -27.24 29.25 75.27
C LYS A 200 -26.47 29.24 73.95
N THR A 201 -26.92 30.10 73.04
CA THR A 201 -26.21 30.71 71.91
C THR A 201 -24.70 30.87 72.17
N PRO A 202 -23.86 30.66 71.13
CA PRO A 202 -23.55 31.78 70.23
C PRO A 202 -23.48 31.41 68.73
N ALA A 203 -23.85 32.38 67.89
CA ALA A 203 -23.41 32.48 66.50
C ALA A 203 -21.87 32.71 66.46
N PRO A 204 -21.10 32.39 65.39
CA PRO A 204 -21.29 33.05 64.08
C PRO A 204 -20.89 32.27 62.80
N LYS A 205 -21.59 32.64 61.72
CA LYS A 205 -21.15 32.99 60.35
C LYS A 205 -20.12 32.13 59.56
N ARG A 206 -20.55 31.95 58.28
CA ARG A 206 -19.82 31.74 57.01
C ARG A 206 -19.24 30.34 56.76
N ALA A 207 -19.18 29.80 55.55
CA ALA A 207 -19.91 29.93 54.28
C ALA A 207 -19.18 28.96 53.34
N THR A 208 -19.79 27.89 52.86
CA THR A 208 -19.21 27.11 51.74
C THR A 208 -20.30 26.33 51.04
N LYS A 209 -20.57 26.72 49.80
CA LYS A 209 -21.53 26.10 48.88
C LYS A 209 -21.00 24.74 48.40
N PRO A 210 -21.84 23.71 48.22
CA PRO A 210 -21.64 22.75 47.15
C PRO A 210 -22.61 23.05 45.99
N LYS A 211 -22.04 23.07 44.78
CA LYS A 211 -22.71 23.33 43.51
C LYS A 211 -23.71 22.22 43.20
N ARG A 212 -24.93 22.64 42.83
CA ARG A 212 -25.98 21.85 42.17
C ARG A 212 -25.45 21.38 40.81
N ALA A 213 -25.43 20.08 40.54
CA ALA A 213 -25.38 19.57 39.18
C ALA A 213 -26.82 19.48 38.66
N VAL A 214 -27.08 20.23 37.59
CA VAL A 214 -28.35 20.26 36.86
C VAL A 214 -28.34 19.05 35.92
N VAL A 215 -29.34 18.18 36.07
CA VAL A 215 -29.71 17.20 35.05
C VAL A 215 -30.97 17.75 34.40
N GLU A 216 -30.84 18.27 33.18
CA GLU A 216 -31.98 18.58 32.33
C GLU A 216 -32.40 17.29 31.63
N SER A 217 -33.52 16.73 32.09
CA SER A 217 -34.32 15.79 31.32
C SER A 217 -35.36 16.61 30.58
N SER A 218 -35.29 16.66 29.25
CA SER A 218 -36.42 17.07 28.41
C SER A 218 -36.72 15.92 27.47
N ALA A 219 -37.84 15.26 27.71
CA ALA A 219 -38.52 14.38 26.77
C ALA A 219 -39.84 15.08 26.41
N SER A 220 -40.10 15.27 25.12
CA SER A 220 -41.43 15.18 24.49
C SER A 220 -41.31 15.42 22.98
N ASP A 221 -41.50 14.33 22.23
CA ASP A 221 -42.43 14.12 21.10
C ASP A 221 -42.48 15.04 19.87
N ASP A 222 -42.41 14.33 18.72
CA ASP A 222 -43.14 14.48 17.45
C ASP A 222 -43.09 15.81 16.67
N ASP A 223 -42.54 15.81 15.45
CA ASP A 223 -43.27 15.42 14.22
C ASP A 223 -42.52 15.84 12.93
N ASP A 224 -42.60 14.97 11.92
CA ASP A 224 -42.51 15.11 10.45
C ASP A 224 -41.63 16.17 9.74
N GLY A 225 -40.97 15.73 8.64
CA GLY A 225 -40.77 16.59 7.47
C GLY A 225 -39.49 16.41 6.64
N ASP A 226 -39.52 15.44 5.73
CA ASP A 226 -38.77 15.28 4.48
C ASP A 226 -38.23 16.56 3.80
N SER A 227 -36.96 16.55 3.32
CA SER A 227 -36.52 17.02 1.98
C SER A 227 -34.99 17.24 1.88
N GLU A 228 -34.35 16.36 1.11
CA GLU A 228 -33.37 16.58 0.03
C GLU A 228 -32.42 17.81 0.01
N ALA A 229 -31.13 17.47 -0.18
CA ALA A 229 -30.14 18.09 -1.07
C ALA A 229 -29.92 19.61 -1.05
N SER A 230 -28.67 20.03 -0.74
CA SER A 230 -27.75 20.56 -1.75
C SER A 230 -26.48 21.17 -1.13
N VAL A 231 -25.42 20.99 -1.89
CA VAL A 231 -24.04 21.50 -1.77
C VAL A 231 -24.03 23.02 -1.96
N ASP A 232 -23.30 23.77 -1.13
CA ASP A 232 -22.29 24.73 -1.63
C ASP A 232 -21.46 25.38 -0.50
N LEU A 233 -20.14 25.32 -0.68
CA LEU A 233 -19.13 26.08 0.06
C LEU A 233 -18.99 27.47 -0.57
N PRO A 234 -18.60 28.48 0.22
CA PRO A 234 -17.47 29.26 -0.25
C PRO A 234 -16.43 29.58 0.85
N LEU A 235 -15.18 29.43 0.40
CA LEU A 235 -13.94 30.08 0.81
C LEU A 235 -14.13 31.50 1.40
N HIS A 236 -13.51 31.80 2.56
CA HIS A 236 -12.53 32.91 2.66
C HIS A 236 -11.85 33.07 4.04
N SER A 237 -10.52 33.23 3.96
CA SER A 237 -9.61 34.11 4.74
C SER A 237 -9.30 33.89 6.23
N ASP A 238 -7.98 33.83 6.48
CA ASP A 238 -7.19 34.40 7.60
C ASP A 238 -7.94 35.24 8.65
N ASP A 239 -7.66 34.99 9.93
CA ASP A 239 -6.98 35.95 10.82
C ASP A 239 -6.80 35.32 12.23
N GLY A 240 -5.70 35.65 12.89
CA GLY A 240 -5.36 35.16 14.21
C GLY A 240 -6.14 35.85 15.33
N SER A 241 -6.32 35.15 16.45
CA SER A 241 -6.19 35.72 17.80
C SER A 241 -6.49 34.68 18.87
N ASP A 242 -5.69 34.77 19.93
CA ASP A 242 -5.83 34.08 21.21
C ASP A 242 -7.27 34.12 21.74
N HIS A 243 -7.81 32.94 22.05
CA HIS A 243 -8.83 32.80 23.08
C HIS A 243 -8.62 31.50 23.86
N ASP A 244 -8.26 31.67 25.13
CA ASP A 244 -8.40 30.68 26.21
C ASP A 244 -9.83 30.10 26.18
N ALA A 245 -9.98 28.94 25.54
CA ALA A 245 -11.16 28.11 25.60
C ALA A 245 -10.94 27.03 26.69
N PRO A 246 -11.87 26.84 27.63
CA PRO A 246 -11.74 25.78 28.62
C PRO A 246 -11.74 24.43 27.91
N ALA A 247 -10.65 23.67 28.08
CA ALA A 247 -10.47 22.34 27.52
C ALA A 247 -11.75 21.50 27.66
N SER A 248 -12.33 21.14 26.52
CA SER A 248 -13.48 20.26 26.44
C SER A 248 -13.12 18.90 27.05
N ALA A 249 -14.04 18.29 27.79
CA ALA A 249 -13.83 16.99 28.44
C ALA A 249 -13.49 15.86 27.45
N ALA A 250 -13.73 16.05 26.16
CA ALA A 250 -13.30 15.16 25.09
C ALA A 250 -11.77 15.15 24.89
N ASP A 251 -11.09 16.27 25.14
CA ASP A 251 -9.65 16.43 24.88
C ASP A 251 -8.78 15.84 26.01
N MET A 252 -9.32 15.78 27.23
CA MET A 252 -8.68 15.07 28.34
C MET A 252 -8.69 13.54 28.18
N GLY A 253 -9.67 12.98 27.46
CA GLY A 253 -9.72 11.54 27.16
C GLY A 253 -8.63 11.11 26.20
N SER A 254 -8.32 11.96 25.21
CA SER A 254 -7.28 11.70 24.20
C SER A 254 -5.86 11.71 24.79
N GLN A 255 -5.58 12.58 25.77
CA GLN A 255 -4.27 12.60 26.43
C GLN A 255 -4.05 11.45 27.42
N ALA A 256 -5.11 10.95 28.06
CA ALA A 256 -5.00 9.82 28.99
C ALA A 256 -4.59 8.51 28.27
N TYR A 257 -5.02 8.32 27.02
CA TYR A 257 -4.63 7.17 26.19
C TYR A 257 -3.17 7.23 25.73
N THR A 258 -2.61 8.43 25.51
CA THR A 258 -1.19 8.56 25.14
C THR A 258 -0.21 8.28 26.29
N THR A 259 -0.62 8.45 27.55
CA THR A 259 0.23 8.21 28.73
C THR A 259 0.08 6.83 29.36
N ALA A 260 -0.91 6.03 28.97
CA ALA A 260 -1.16 4.70 29.55
C ALA A 260 -0.51 3.54 28.79
N LEU A 261 0.18 3.80 27.67
CA LEU A 261 0.93 2.79 26.95
C LEU A 261 2.34 2.67 27.56
N PRO A 262 2.72 1.50 28.13
CA PRO A 262 4.11 1.27 28.49
C PRO A 262 4.95 1.35 27.22
N GLN A 263 5.99 2.17 27.23
CA GLN A 263 7.05 2.19 26.21
C GLN A 263 7.79 0.84 26.24
N SER A 264 7.19 -0.18 25.62
CA SER A 264 7.82 -1.45 25.36
C SER A 264 8.66 -1.30 24.10
N THR A 265 9.95 -1.02 24.28
CA THR A 265 10.97 -1.25 23.27
C THR A 265 11.18 -2.76 23.14
N SER A 266 10.27 -3.46 22.44
CA SER A 266 10.45 -4.87 22.15
C SER A 266 9.66 -5.27 20.91
N GLN A 267 10.39 -5.32 19.79
CA GLN A 267 10.21 -6.28 18.70
C GLN A 267 8.83 -6.29 18.02
N PHE A 268 8.48 -5.19 17.35
CA PHE A 268 7.63 -5.32 16.16
C PHE A 268 8.53 -5.80 15.02
N TYR A 269 8.56 -7.11 14.81
CA TYR A 269 9.00 -7.67 13.53
C TYR A 269 8.05 -7.12 12.46
N SER A 270 8.60 -6.39 11.49
CA SER A 270 7.81 -5.97 10.33
C SER A 270 7.32 -7.23 9.61
N ALA A 271 6.11 -7.20 9.04
CA ALA A 271 5.58 -8.31 8.24
C ALA A 271 6.54 -8.70 7.09
N ASP A 272 7.32 -7.73 6.60
CA ASP A 272 8.38 -7.95 5.60
C ASP A 272 9.58 -8.76 6.12
N GLN A 273 9.79 -8.79 7.45
CA GLN A 273 10.91 -9.48 8.09
C GLN A 273 10.55 -10.95 8.38
N LEU A 274 9.30 -11.23 8.74
CA LEU A 274 8.76 -12.60 8.84
C LEU A 274 8.72 -13.31 7.49
N LEU A 275 8.36 -12.60 6.40
CA LEU A 275 8.34 -13.17 5.05
C LEU A 275 9.74 -13.44 4.49
N LYS A 276 10.74 -12.64 4.85
CA LYS A 276 12.14 -12.89 4.47
C LYS A 276 12.73 -14.10 5.18
N GLU A 277 12.40 -14.31 6.45
CA GLU A 277 12.88 -15.49 7.19
C GLU A 277 12.23 -16.78 6.64
N GLU A 278 10.96 -16.79 6.23
CA GLU A 278 10.33 -17.95 5.58
C GLU A 278 10.90 -18.25 4.17
N GLU A 279 11.29 -17.23 3.40
CA GLU A 279 11.98 -17.42 2.12
C GLU A 279 13.41 -17.97 2.28
N GLU A 280 14.12 -17.56 3.34
CA GLU A 280 15.46 -18.08 3.66
C GLU A 280 15.41 -19.50 4.24
N GLU A 281 14.44 -19.82 5.10
CA GLU A 281 14.28 -21.16 5.68
C GLU A 281 13.77 -22.20 4.65
N GLY A 282 12.99 -21.76 3.65
CA GLY A 282 12.60 -22.58 2.50
C GLY A 282 13.72 -22.83 1.48
N ALA A 283 14.77 -21.99 1.46
CA ALA A 283 15.91 -22.14 0.57
C ALA A 283 16.94 -23.16 1.09
N ASP A 284 17.12 -23.26 2.41
CA ASP A 284 18.09 -24.17 3.02
C ASP A 284 17.66 -25.65 3.00
N ILE A 285 16.35 -25.94 2.87
CA ILE A 285 15.86 -27.32 2.75
C ILE A 285 16.03 -27.88 1.31
N LYS A 286 16.25 -27.02 0.31
CA LYS A 286 16.52 -27.44 -1.08
C LYS A 286 18.00 -27.59 -1.43
N ALA A 287 18.91 -27.23 -0.52
CA ALA A 287 20.36 -27.34 -0.73
C ALA A 287 20.99 -28.63 -0.18
N ALA A 288 20.23 -29.54 0.42
CA ALA A 288 20.75 -30.75 1.06
C ALA A 288 20.09 -32.05 0.57
N ALA A 289 20.41 -32.49 -0.66
CA ALA A 289 20.53 -33.92 -1.02
C ALA A 289 21.10 -34.12 -2.44
N PRO A 290 21.81 -35.24 -2.71
CA PRO A 290 23.10 -35.20 -3.39
C PRO A 290 23.08 -35.68 -4.84
N THR A 291 23.98 -35.12 -5.64
CA THR A 291 24.36 -35.64 -6.95
C THR A 291 25.38 -36.79 -6.87
N SER A 292 25.08 -37.81 -7.67
CA SER A 292 25.98 -38.81 -8.28
C SER A 292 26.26 -40.11 -7.51
N LEU A 293 25.65 -41.18 -8.02
CA LEU A 293 26.36 -42.45 -8.21
C LEU A 293 25.81 -43.12 -9.48
N LEU A 294 26.61 -43.06 -10.53
CA LEU A 294 26.52 -43.87 -11.74
C LEU A 294 26.73 -45.34 -11.38
N GLY A 295 25.86 -46.21 -11.86
CA GLY A 295 26.04 -47.67 -11.81
C GLY A 295 25.06 -48.38 -12.74
N HIS A 296 25.60 -49.06 -13.76
CA HIS A 296 24.98 -50.11 -14.59
C HIS A 296 24.05 -51.03 -13.77
N SER A 297 22.98 -51.61 -14.30
CA SER A 297 22.98 -52.61 -15.39
C SER A 297 21.56 -52.93 -15.89
N ASP A 298 21.49 -53.54 -17.07
CA ASP A 298 20.35 -54.18 -17.70
C ASP A 298 19.62 -55.20 -16.81
N ASP A 299 18.35 -55.41 -17.15
CA ASP A 299 17.48 -56.59 -16.96
C ASP A 299 16.10 -56.21 -16.36
N ASP A 300 15.08 -56.29 -17.21
CA ASP A 300 13.72 -56.79 -16.92
C ASP A 300 12.77 -56.38 -18.07
N ALA A 301 13.01 -57.01 -19.22
CA ALA A 301 11.90 -57.47 -20.04
C ALA A 301 11.30 -58.68 -19.32
N ASP A 302 9.99 -58.63 -19.00
CA ASP A 302 9.07 -59.78 -18.72
C ASP A 302 8.03 -59.46 -17.63
N PHE A 303 7.21 -58.41 -17.79
CA PHE A 303 6.04 -58.21 -16.92
C PHE A 303 4.77 -57.65 -17.58
N LEU A 304 4.63 -57.83 -18.89
CA LEU A 304 3.38 -57.49 -19.63
C LEU A 304 2.76 -58.69 -20.34
N ASP A 305 2.87 -59.86 -19.73
CA ASP A 305 2.12 -61.07 -20.11
C ASP A 305 1.39 -61.64 -18.88
N MET A 306 0.69 -60.78 -18.13
CA MET A 306 -0.31 -61.18 -17.13
C MET A 306 -1.06 -59.94 -16.61
N LEU A 307 -2.01 -59.42 -17.40
CA LEU A 307 -3.28 -58.81 -16.96
C LEU A 307 -4.12 -58.37 -18.16
#